data_AF-A0A8S0UFS4-F1
#
_entry.id   AF-A0A8S0UFS4-F1
#
_cell.length_a   1.000
_cell.length_b   1.000
_cell.length_c   1.000
_cell.angle_alpha   90.00
_cell.angle_beta   90.00
_cell.angle_gamma   90.00
#
_symmetry.space_group_name_H-M   'P 1'
#
loop_
_entity.id
_entity.type
_entity.pdbx_description
1 polymer ?
#
loop_
_entity_poly.entity_id
_entity_poly.type
_entity_poly.pdbx_seq_one_letter_code
_entity_poly.pdbx_strand_id
1 'polypeptide(L)'
;MLSPRTRYAAYLVHGFANSYEGSPLLVNAIISNRIKDGDAQKQASLLHLGPPKDRNMNIAMRPDKWMEVEIGDFCTDQEDNSVVEVRVWENKQCLKSGLIVEGIEFRPPNANIVIFPKKNVRKKRNGS
;
A
#
# COMPACT_ATOMS: atom_id res chain seq x y z
N MET A 1 16.33 9.91 -6.93
CA MET A 1 16.09 10.16 -5.49
C MET A 1 14.71 10.76 -5.33
N LEU A 2 14.00 10.43 -4.24
CA LEU A 2 12.74 11.07 -3.89
C LEU A 2 12.99 12.51 -3.39
N SER A 3 12.04 13.40 -3.61
CA SER A 3 12.13 14.77 -3.11
C SER A 3 12.09 14.77 -1.58
N PRO A 4 12.93 15.57 -0.90
CA PRO A 4 12.89 15.68 0.56
C PRO A 4 11.61 16.39 1.04
N ARG A 5 11.24 16.21 2.31
CA ARG A 5 10.08 16.85 2.95
C ARG A 5 8.77 16.65 2.18
N THR A 6 8.64 15.51 1.51
CA THR A 6 7.50 15.20 0.64
C THR A 6 6.82 13.94 1.16
N ARG A 7 5.50 13.99 1.25
CA ARG A 7 4.71 12.80 1.53
C ARG A 7 4.56 11.99 0.25
N TYR A 8 4.86 10.70 0.33
CA TYR A 8 4.66 9.75 -0.75
C TYR A 8 3.67 8.68 -0.31
N ALA A 9 2.73 8.36 -1.18
CA ALA A 9 1.98 7.11 -1.10
C ALA A 9 2.73 6.04 -1.91
N ALA A 10 2.75 4.82 -1.36
CA ALA A 10 3.26 3.64 -2.02
C ALA A 10 2.10 2.88 -2.66
N TYR A 11 2.26 2.52 -3.93
CA TYR A 11 1.29 1.75 -4.69
C TYR A 11 1.91 0.43 -5.14
N LEU A 12 1.20 -0.67 -4.90
CA LEU A 12 1.52 -1.94 -5.52
C LEU A 12 0.85 -1.97 -6.90
N VAL A 13 1.66 -2.05 -7.95
CA VAL A 13 1.20 -2.15 -9.34
C VAL A 13 1.25 -3.61 -9.77
N HIS A 14 0.09 -4.14 -10.14
CA HIS A 14 -0.10 -5.57 -10.38
C HIS A 14 -1.16 -5.85 -11.45
N GLY A 15 -1.11 -7.06 -11.98
CA GLY A 15 -1.96 -7.58 -13.05
C GLY A 15 -2.39 -9.00 -12.73
N PHE A 16 -3.37 -9.50 -13.48
CA PHE A 16 -3.73 -10.91 -13.46
C PHE A 16 -3.53 -11.52 -14.85
N ALA A 17 -2.89 -12.69 -14.90
CA ALA A 17 -2.82 -13.49 -16.11
C ALA A 17 -4.22 -13.96 -16.52
N ASN A 18 -4.47 -14.15 -17.81
CA ASN A 18 -5.75 -14.63 -18.32
C ASN A 18 -6.15 -16.01 -17.74
N SER A 19 -5.17 -16.82 -17.32
CA SER A 19 -5.36 -18.11 -16.68
C SER A 19 -5.64 -18.03 -15.18
N TYR A 20 -5.85 -16.82 -14.63
CA TYR A 20 -6.23 -16.65 -13.24
C TYR A 20 -7.66 -17.17 -13.04
N GLU A 21 -7.77 -18.34 -12.42
CA GLU A 21 -9.06 -18.95 -12.04
C GLU A 21 -9.42 -18.69 -10.57
N GLY A 22 -8.72 -17.73 -9.95
CA GLY A 22 -8.52 -17.69 -8.51
C GLY A 22 -9.51 -16.85 -7.68
N SER A 23 -9.56 -17.21 -6.41
CA SER A 23 -10.11 -16.38 -5.32
C SER A 23 -9.14 -15.24 -4.96
N PRO A 24 -9.64 -14.11 -4.42
CA PRO A 24 -8.80 -12.96 -4.08
C PRO A 24 -7.57 -13.34 -3.26
N LEU A 25 -6.42 -12.84 -3.68
CA LEU A 25 -5.13 -13.04 -3.05
C LEU A 25 -4.99 -12.12 -1.84
N LEU A 26 -4.69 -12.71 -0.70
CA LEU A 26 -4.32 -11.98 0.51
C LEU A 26 -2.82 -11.71 0.51
N VAL A 27 -2.45 -10.43 0.48
CA VAL A 27 -1.06 -9.98 0.62
C VAL A 27 -0.91 -9.06 1.81
N ASN A 28 0.23 -9.17 2.49
CA ASN A 28 0.62 -8.26 3.55
C ASN A 28 1.59 -7.22 2.99
N ALA A 29 1.45 -5.98 3.42
CA ALA A 29 2.40 -4.92 3.16
C ALA A 29 2.90 -4.34 4.48
N ILE A 30 4.19 -4.00 4.53
CA ILE A 30 4.80 -3.21 5.60
C ILE A 30 5.54 -2.03 4.98
N ILE A 31 5.37 -0.86 5.61
CA ILE A 31 6.23 0.31 5.41
C ILE A 31 6.93 0.58 6.75
N SER A 32 8.25 0.66 6.74
CA SER A 32 9.05 0.99 7.92
C SER A 32 9.95 2.19 7.62
N ASN A 33 9.78 3.29 8.35
CA ASN A 33 10.73 4.40 8.31
C ASN A 33 11.74 4.23 9.45
N ARG A 34 13.03 4.04 9.12
CA ARG A 34 14.12 3.90 10.08
C ARG A 34 14.94 5.18 10.13
N ILE A 35 15.04 5.76 11.31
CA ILE A 35 15.95 6.86 11.62
C ILE A 35 17.10 6.27 12.45
N LYS A 36 18.36 6.66 12.17
CA LYS A 36 19.57 6.04 12.76
C LYS A 36 19.58 5.98 14.29
N ASP A 37 18.83 6.86 14.96
CA ASP A 37 18.86 7.03 16.42
C ASP A 37 17.44 7.03 17.06
N GLY A 38 16.43 6.48 16.36
CA GLY A 38 15.04 6.55 16.80
C GLY A 38 14.24 5.27 16.56
N ASP A 39 13.03 5.24 17.13
CA ASP A 39 12.07 4.17 16.90
C ASP A 39 11.62 4.15 15.43
N ALA A 40 11.61 2.95 14.84
CA ALA A 40 11.11 2.77 13.49
C ALA A 40 9.58 2.90 13.45
N GLN A 41 9.06 3.87 12.70
CA GLN A 41 7.62 3.94 12.45
C GLN A 41 7.24 2.81 11.49
N LYS A 42 6.32 1.93 11.91
CA LYS A 42 5.88 0.76 11.14
C LYS A 42 4.39 0.83 10.84
N GLN A 43 4.03 0.71 9.58
CA GLN A 43 2.65 0.52 9.13
C GLN A 43 2.51 -0.88 8.53
N ALA A 44 1.42 -1.58 8.84
CA ALA A 44 1.12 -2.89 8.29
C ALA A 44 -0.31 -2.93 7.75
N SER A 45 -0.48 -3.48 6.56
CA SER A 45 -1.75 -3.52 5.85
C SER A 45 -1.99 -4.91 5.25
N LEU A 46 -3.20 -5.44 5.40
CA LEU A 46 -3.66 -6.65 4.71
C LEU A 46 -4.51 -6.24 3.51
N LEU A 47 -4.12 -6.67 2.32
CA LEU A 47 -4.75 -6.28 1.07
C LEU A 47 -5.38 -7.50 0.41
N HIS A 48 -6.57 -7.28 -0.16
CA HIS A 48 -7.27 -8.25 -0.99
C HIS A 48 -7.05 -7.87 -2.45
N LEU A 49 -6.19 -8.60 -3.16
CA LEU A 49 -5.97 -8.42 -4.59
C LEU A 49 -6.85 -9.41 -5.34
N GLY A 50 -7.74 -8.92 -6.18
CA GLY A 50 -8.49 -9.77 -7.09
C GLY A 50 -8.72 -9.03 -8.39
N PRO A 51 -8.93 -9.76 -9.49
CA PRO A 51 -9.40 -9.11 -10.69
C PRO A 51 -10.73 -8.41 -10.36
N PRO A 52 -11.01 -7.24 -10.95
CA PRO A 52 -12.27 -6.57 -10.75
C PRO A 52 -13.40 -7.50 -11.18
N LYS A 53 -14.18 -8.02 -10.21
CA LYS A 53 -15.31 -8.91 -10.46
C LYS A 53 -16.50 -8.17 -11.08
N ASP A 54 -16.57 -6.87 -10.84
CA ASP A 54 -17.48 -5.92 -11.46
C ASP A 54 -16.71 -4.65 -11.79
N ARG A 55 -17.07 -3.96 -12.87
CA ARG A 55 -16.53 -2.66 -13.29
C ARG A 55 -16.68 -1.55 -12.23
N ASN A 56 -17.32 -1.85 -11.09
CA ASN A 56 -17.61 -0.93 -9.98
C ASN A 56 -16.77 -1.14 -8.71
N MET A 57 -15.85 -2.11 -8.68
CA MET A 57 -14.93 -2.23 -7.54
C MET A 57 -13.75 -1.29 -7.77
N ASN A 58 -13.59 -0.28 -6.92
CA ASN A 58 -12.54 0.75 -6.94
C ASN A 58 -11.13 0.18 -6.67
N ILE A 59 -10.70 -0.83 -7.41
CA ILE A 59 -9.29 -1.05 -7.70
C ILE A 59 -9.05 -0.22 -8.95
N ALA A 60 -8.25 0.85 -8.83
CA ALA A 60 -8.05 1.80 -9.91
C ALA A 60 -7.35 1.09 -11.08
N MET A 61 -8.14 0.67 -12.07
CA MET A 61 -7.61 0.18 -13.33
C MET A 61 -7.00 1.38 -14.06
N ARG A 62 -5.70 1.31 -14.32
CA ARG A 62 -4.95 2.33 -15.02
C ARG A 62 -5.25 2.28 -16.53
N PRO A 63 -4.99 3.38 -17.27
CA PRO A 63 -5.14 3.40 -18.73
C PRO A 63 -4.27 2.37 -19.46
N ASP A 64 -3.14 1.97 -18.87
CA ASP A 64 -2.20 0.97 -19.37
C ASP A 64 -2.62 -0.48 -19.04
N LYS A 65 -3.82 -0.67 -18.48
CA LYS A 65 -4.42 -1.96 -18.07
C LYS A 65 -3.77 -2.62 -16.85
N TRP A 66 -2.84 -1.96 -16.18
CA TRP A 66 -2.40 -2.38 -14.84
C TRP A 66 -3.43 -1.99 -13.79
N MET A 67 -3.39 -2.67 -12.65
CA MET A 67 -4.16 -2.31 -11.46
C MET A 67 -3.22 -1.77 -10.38
N GLU A 68 -3.70 -0.81 -9.63
CA GLU A 68 -2.97 -0.28 -8.48
C GLU A 68 -3.81 -0.32 -7.20
N VAL A 69 -3.11 -0.54 -6.08
CA VAL A 69 -3.67 -0.40 -4.74
C VAL A 69 -2.67 0.33 -3.85
N GLU A 70 -3.16 1.31 -3.09
CA GLU A 70 -2.33 1.99 -2.08
C GLU A 70 -2.04 1.04 -0.93
N ILE A 71 -0.76 0.86 -0.61
CA ILE A 71 -0.31 -0.04 0.45
C ILE A 71 0.04 0.69 1.75
N GLY A 72 0.15 2.02 1.66
CA GLY A 72 0.41 2.95 2.76
C GLY A 72 1.18 4.17 2.27
N ASP A 73 1.60 5.02 3.20
CA ASP A 73 2.30 6.26 2.90
C ASP A 73 3.42 6.56 3.90
N PHE A 74 4.38 7.37 3.48
CA PHE A 74 5.52 7.80 4.27
C PHE A 74 5.92 9.24 3.92
N CYS A 75 6.62 9.91 4.83
CA CYS A 75 7.26 11.19 4.56
C CYS A 75 8.75 10.97 4.33
N THR A 76 9.31 11.70 3.36
CA THR A 76 10.76 11.84 3.25
C THR A 76 11.23 12.92 4.20
N ASP A 77 12.24 12.59 5.00
CA ASP A 77 12.81 13.53 5.95
C ASP A 77 13.86 14.39 5.24
N GLN A 78 14.32 15.45 5.91
CA GLN A 78 15.40 16.28 5.37
C GLN A 78 16.78 15.72 5.71
N GLU A 79 16.86 14.80 6.66
CA GLU A 79 18.10 14.16 7.07
C GLU A 79 18.48 13.07 6.07
N ASP A 80 19.69 13.14 5.52
CA ASP A 80 20.25 12.19 4.53
C ASP A 80 20.36 10.74 5.04
N ASN A 81 19.90 10.46 6.26
CA ASN A 81 20.12 9.23 6.98
C ASN A 81 18.84 8.42 7.25
N SER A 82 17.66 8.85 6.79
CA SER A 82 16.45 8.03 6.94
C SER A 82 16.29 7.03 5.80
N VAL A 83 15.92 5.80 6.16
CA VAL A 83 15.74 4.69 5.22
C VAL A 83 14.29 4.21 5.31
N VAL A 84 13.60 4.25 4.19
CA VAL A 84 12.24 3.71 4.06
C VAL A 84 12.32 2.32 3.44
N GLU A 85 11.88 1.32 4.20
CA GLU A 85 11.76 -0.07 3.76
C GLU A 85 10.29 -0.38 3.47
N VAL A 86 9.98 -0.74 2.22
CA VAL A 86 8.65 -1.20 1.81
C VAL A 86 8.73 -2.66 1.40
N ARG A 87 7.88 -3.49 2.00
CA ARG A 87 7.81 -4.93 1.71
C ARG A 87 6.38 -5.34 1.45
N VAL A 88 6.18 -6.12 0.40
CA VAL A 88 4.91 -6.78 0.10
C VAL A 88 5.21 -8.27 -0.02
N TRP A 89 4.42 -9.09 0.67
CA TRP A 89 4.56 -10.54 0.58
C TRP A 89 3.21 -11.23 0.75
N GLU A 90 3.16 -12.46 0.28
CA GLU A 90 1.97 -13.27 0.35
C GLU A 90 1.67 -13.74 1.79
N ASN A 91 0.39 -13.72 2.20
CA ASN A 91 -0.03 -14.10 3.54
C ASN A 91 -0.26 -15.63 3.74
N LYS A 92 -0.33 -16.43 2.67
CA LYS A 92 -0.65 -17.88 2.78
C LYS A 92 0.07 -18.73 1.74
N GLN A 93 0.51 -19.92 2.14
CA GLN A 93 1.02 -20.98 1.26
C GLN A 93 -0.13 -21.72 0.56
N CYS A 94 -0.94 -21.02 -0.22
CA CYS A 94 -1.91 -21.67 -1.11
C CYS A 94 -1.37 -21.60 -2.54
N LEU A 95 -1.64 -22.62 -3.36
CA LEU A 95 -1.41 -22.56 -4.80
C LEU A 95 -2.24 -21.41 -5.38
N LYS A 96 -1.59 -20.29 -5.64
CA LYS A 96 -2.16 -19.13 -6.29
C LYS A 96 -1.35 -18.88 -7.53
N SER A 97 -2.00 -19.02 -8.66
CA SER A 97 -1.42 -18.75 -9.97
C SER A 97 -1.96 -17.43 -10.50
N GLY A 98 -1.19 -16.78 -11.37
CA GLY A 98 -1.70 -15.69 -12.20
C GLY A 98 -1.60 -14.28 -11.63
N LEU A 99 -1.02 -14.04 -10.45
CA LEU A 99 -0.61 -12.66 -10.07
C LEU A 99 0.64 -12.27 -10.84
N ILE A 100 0.60 -11.12 -11.49
CA ILE A 100 1.76 -10.51 -12.14
C ILE A 100 2.07 -9.22 -11.38
N VAL A 101 3.30 -9.04 -10.93
CA VAL A 101 3.72 -7.82 -10.23
C VAL A 101 4.62 -7.01 -11.14
N GLU A 102 4.24 -5.76 -11.42
CA GLU A 102 5.10 -4.81 -12.13
C GLU A 102 6.13 -4.21 -11.16
N GLY A 103 5.67 -3.82 -9.97
CA GLY A 103 6.54 -3.28 -8.93
C GLY A 103 5.81 -2.47 -7.88
N ILE A 104 6.58 -1.65 -7.17
CA ILE A 104 6.10 -0.68 -6.19
C ILE A 104 6.45 0.72 -6.71
N GLU A 105 5.44 1.58 -6.79
CA GLU A 105 5.62 2.98 -7.19
C GLU A 105 5.43 3.91 -6.00
N PHE A 106 6.22 4.99 -5.96
CA PHE A 106 6.07 6.05 -4.96
C PHE A 106 5.63 7.33 -5.66
N ARG A 107 4.46 7.85 -5.27
CA ARG A 107 3.91 9.08 -5.83
C ARG A 107 3.51 10.04 -4.71
N PRO A 108 3.74 11.36 -4.88
CA PRO A 108 3.08 12.32 -4.02
C PRO A 108 1.57 12.14 -4.13
N PRO A 109 0.81 12.17 -3.02
CA PRO A 109 -0.63 12.10 -3.10
C PRO A 109 -1.13 13.30 -3.91
N ASN A 110 -2.03 13.04 -4.86
CA ASN A 110 -2.64 14.11 -5.65
C ASN A 110 -3.26 15.13 -4.69
N ALA A 111 -2.94 16.42 -4.82
CA ALA A 111 -3.48 17.49 -3.98
C ALA A 111 -5.03 17.60 -4.02
N ASN A 112 -5.70 16.85 -4.90
CA ASN A 112 -7.15 16.83 -5.10
C ASN A 112 -7.85 15.53 -4.63
N ILE A 113 -7.16 14.59 -3.96
CA ILE A 113 -7.88 13.48 -3.31
C ILE A 113 -8.28 13.96 -1.92
N VAL A 114 -9.53 14.40 -1.79
CA VAL A 114 -10.21 14.57 -0.51
C VAL A 114 -10.33 13.18 0.13
N ILE A 115 -9.37 12.81 0.97
CA ILE A 115 -9.47 11.62 1.80
C ILE A 115 -10.53 11.90 2.86
N PHE A 116 -11.65 11.16 2.82
CA PHE A 116 -12.63 11.16 3.91
C PHE A 116 -11.90 11.01 5.25
N PRO A 117 -12.20 11.86 6.25
CA PRO A 117 -11.47 11.81 7.52
C PRO A 117 -11.65 10.41 8.14
N LYS A 118 -10.52 9.74 8.43
CA LYS A 118 -10.52 8.52 9.26
C LYS A 118 -11.28 8.84 10.55
N LYS A 119 -12.34 8.07 10.83
CA LYS A 119 -13.08 8.17 12.10
C LYS A 119 -12.11 7.96 13.25
N ASN A 120 -11.87 9.02 14.02
CA ASN A 120 -11.16 8.94 15.29
C ASN A 120 -11.93 7.99 16.23
N VAL A 121 -11.32 6.85 16.55
CA VAL A 121 -11.81 6.01 17.65
C VAL A 121 -11.54 6.76 18.94
N ARG A 122 -12.60 7.30 19.55
CA ARG A 122 -12.54 7.88 20.89
C ARG A 122 -12.06 6.79 21.86
N LYS A 123 -10.90 6.99 22.48
CA LYS A 123 -10.51 6.27 23.70
C LYS A 123 -11.60 6.50 24.74
N LYS A 124 -12.37 5.47 25.09
CA LYS A 124 -13.18 5.49 26.31
C LYS A 124 -12.21 5.55 27.49
N ARG A 125 -12.21 6.67 28.21
CA ARG A 125 -11.72 6.71 29.59
C ARG A 125 -12.73 5.92 30.40
N ASN A 126 -12.34 4.74 30.88
CA ASN A 126 -13.03 4.13 32.00
C ASN A 126 -12.35 4.68 33.24
N GLY A 127 -13.01 5.64 33.88
CA GLY A 127 -12.78 5.92 35.28
C GLY A 127 -13.74 5.04 36.08
N SER A 128 -13.19 4.27 37.01
CA SER A 128 -13.57 4.29 38.41
C SER A 128 -12.49 3.64 39.25
#